data_AF-B1MAD6-F1
#
_entry.id   AF-B1MAD6-F1
#
_cell.length_a   1.000
_cell.length_b   1.000
_cell.length_c   1.000
_cell.angle_alpha   90.00
_cell.angle_beta   90.00
_cell.angle_gamma   90.00
#
_symmetry.space_group_name_H-M   'P 1'
#
loop_
_entity.id
_entity.type
_entity.pdbx_description
1 polymer ?
#
loop_
_entity_poly.entity_id
_entity_poly.type
_entity_poly.pdbx_seq_one_letter_code
_entity_poly.pdbx_strand_id
1 'polypeptide(L)' 'MIRTTVEALGGAQAVPSELIPVRELHQRLIDQVTTSGGNVVLADTAGKPAAVVMSLQRYEQLLDELNTLRRRTADNA' A
#
# COMPACT_ATOMS: atom_id res chain seq x y z
N MET A 1 -25.52 -9.42 10.43
CA MET A 1 -24.17 -9.78 9.92
C MET A 1 -23.86 -8.86 8.75
N ILE A 2 -23.10 -7.78 8.97
CA ILE A 2 -22.76 -6.79 7.93
C ILE A 2 -21.50 -7.29 7.23
N ARG A 3 -21.60 -7.65 5.95
CA ARG A 3 -20.46 -8.03 5.12
C ARG A 3 -19.94 -6.76 4.43
N THR A 4 -18.83 -6.22 4.90
CA THR A 4 -18.10 -5.14 4.21
C THR A 4 -17.24 -5.75 3.11
N THR A 5 -17.55 -5.43 1.86
CA THR A 5 -16.81 -5.83 0.66
C THR A 5 -16.05 -4.63 0.11
N VAL A 6 -14.84 -4.83 -0.42
CA VAL A 6 -13.98 -3.76 -0.98
C VAL A 6 -13.55 -4.18 -2.38
N GLU A 7 -13.62 -3.25 -3.35
CA GLU A 7 -13.21 -3.50 -4.74
C GLU A 7 -11.69 -3.76 -4.80
N ALA A 8 -11.32 -4.95 -5.27
CA ALA A 8 -9.92 -5.34 -5.42
C ALA A 8 -9.33 -4.72 -6.67
N LEU A 9 -8.20 -4.06 -6.49
CA LEU A 9 -7.35 -3.47 -7.51
C LEU A 9 -7.29 -4.25 -8.83
N GLY A 10 -7.70 -3.58 -9.90
CA GLY A 10 -7.52 -4.02 -11.28
C GLY A 10 -7.93 -2.91 -12.25
N GLY A 11 -7.07 -1.91 -12.44
CA GLY A 11 -6.57 -1.61 -13.78
C GLY A 11 -7.46 -0.61 -14.54
N ALA A 12 -6.87 0.09 -15.49
CA ALA A 12 -7.57 0.99 -16.39
C ALA A 12 -8.86 0.36 -16.95
N GLN A 13 -9.92 1.17 -17.01
CA GLN A 13 -11.23 0.87 -17.61
C GLN A 13 -12.02 -0.28 -16.95
N ALA A 14 -13.06 0.09 -16.19
CA ALA A 14 -14.39 -0.54 -16.22
C ALA A 14 -14.47 -2.07 -16.29
N VAL A 15 -13.53 -2.81 -15.69
CA VAL A 15 -13.68 -4.23 -15.38
C VAL A 15 -14.41 -4.30 -14.04
N PRO A 16 -15.57 -4.96 -13.94
CA PRO A 16 -16.24 -5.12 -12.66
C PRO A 16 -15.33 -5.92 -11.72
N SER A 17 -14.68 -5.24 -10.78
CA SER A 17 -13.94 -5.90 -9.70
C SER A 17 -14.95 -6.64 -8.84
N GLU A 18 -14.83 -7.96 -8.78
CA GLU A 18 -15.61 -8.75 -7.84
C GLU A 18 -15.43 -8.18 -6.44
N LEU A 19 -16.54 -7.93 -5.76
CA LEU A 19 -16.57 -7.47 -4.38
C LEU A 19 -15.95 -8.54 -3.49
N ILE A 20 -14.65 -8.41 -3.21
CA ILE A 20 -13.96 -9.38 -2.36
C ILE A 20 -14.21 -9.07 -0.88
N PRO A 21 -14.31 -10.11 -0.04
CA PRO A 21 -14.34 -9.91 1.41
C PRO A 21 -13.07 -9.19 1.90
N VAL A 22 -13.21 -8.24 2.83
CA VAL A 22 -12.08 -7.49 3.40
C VAL A 22 -10.98 -8.40 3.96
N ARG A 23 -11.35 -9.52 4.58
CA ARG A 23 -10.38 -10.51 5.09
C ARG A 23 -9.52 -11.10 3.98
N GLU A 24 -10.13 -11.37 2.82
CA GLU A 24 -9.42 -11.91 1.67
C GLU A 24 -8.54 -10.85 1.01
N LEU A 25 -9.03 -9.61 0.88
CA LEU A 25 -8.22 -8.48 0.43
C LEU A 25 -6.98 -8.32 1.30
N HIS A 26 -7.15 -8.36 2.62
CA HIS A 26 -6.06 -8.22 3.58
C HIS A 26 -5.00 -9.30 3.39
N GLN A 27 -5.41 -10.56 3.25
CA GLN A 27 -4.49 -11.68 3.03
C GLN A 27 -3.73 -11.52 1.70
N ARG A 28 -4.43 -11.19 0.61
CA ARG A 28 -3.81 -10.97 -0.71
C ARG A 28 -2.77 -9.84 -0.68
N LEU A 29 -3.04 -8.76 0.06
CA LEU A 29 -2.10 -7.65 0.22
C LEU A 29 -0.86 -8.07 1.02
N ILE A 30 -1.01 -8.86 2.09
CA ILE A 30 0.12 -9.42 2.84
C ILE A 30 0.96 -10.30 1.92
N ASP A 31 0.34 -11.22 1.18
CA ASP A 31 1.03 -12.15 0.31
C ASP A 31 1.77 -11.43 -0.81
N GLN A 32 1.16 -10.39 -1.41
CA GLN A 32 1.81 -9.57 -2.42
C GLN A 32 3.01 -8.80 -1.89
N VAL A 33 2.89 -8.12 -0.75
CA VAL A 33 4.01 -7.37 -0.15
C VAL A 33 5.14 -8.32 0.25
N THR A 34 4.81 -9.50 0.78
CA THR A 34 5.80 -10.50 1.22
C THR A 34 6.51 -11.14 0.03
N THR A 35 5.77 -11.47 -1.04
CA THR A 35 6.29 -12.20 -2.20
C THR A 35 7.02 -11.30 -3.19
N SER A 36 6.51 -10.09 -3.44
CA SER A 36 7.15 -9.16 -4.37
C SER A 36 8.35 -8.43 -3.76
N GLY A 37 8.48 -8.45 -2.42
CA GLY A 37 9.47 -7.66 -1.69
C GLY A 37 9.29 -6.14 -1.86
N GLY A 38 8.18 -5.71 -2.45
CA GLY A 38 7.91 -4.33 -2.85
C GLY A 38 6.62 -3.77 -2.25
N ASN A 39 6.32 -2.53 -2.62
CA ASN A 39 5.13 -1.82 -2.16
C ASN A 39 3.96 -2.06 -3.12
N VAL A 40 2.75 -2.22 -2.58
CA VAL A 40 1.52 -2.25 -3.36
C VAL A 40 0.88 -0.88 -3.31
N VAL A 41 0.63 -0.28 -4.47
CA VAL A 41 -0.09 1.00 -4.57
C VAL A 41 -1.56 0.70 -4.81
N LEU A 42 -2.41 1.10 -3.86
CA LEU A 42 -3.86 1.08 -4.03
C LEU A 42 -4.28 2.34 -4.78
N ALA A 43 -5.02 2.19 -5.87
CA ALA A 43 -5.62 3.30 -6.60
C ALA A 43 -7.11 3.42 -6.29
N ASP A 44 -7.65 4.65 -6.35
CA ASP A 44 -9.08 4.90 -6.31
C ASP A 44 -9.77 4.46 -7.62
N THR A 45 -11.09 4.62 -7.68
CA THR A 45 -11.89 4.27 -8.87
C THR A 45 -11.56 5.10 -10.11
N ALA A 46 -10.89 6.25 -9.94
CA ALA A 46 -10.38 7.07 -11.03
C ALA A 46 -8.94 6.69 -11.43
N GLY A 47 -8.37 5.63 -10.85
CA GLY A 47 -7.01 5.17 -11.10
C GLY A 47 -5.94 6.03 -10.43
N LYS A 48 -6.31 6.94 -9.51
CA LYS A 48 -5.34 7.78 -8.80
C LYS A 48 -4.80 7.05 -7.57
N PRO A 49 -3.50 7.18 -7.25
CA PRO A 49 -2.94 6.58 -6.04
C PRO A 49 -3.66 7.10 -4.78
N ALA A 50 -4.23 6.19 -4.01
CA ALA A 50 -4.99 6.50 -2.79
C ALA A 50 -4.26 6.03 -1.53
N ALA A 51 -3.57 4.88 -1.58
CA ALA A 51 -2.81 4.37 -0.45
C ALA A 51 -1.63 3.51 -0.92
N VAL A 52 -0.64 3.33 -0.04
CA VAL A 52 0.48 2.43 -0.26
C VAL A 52 0.53 1.42 0.88
N VAL A 53 0.54 0.14 0.51
CA VAL A 53 0.72 -0.97 1.45
C VAL A 53 2.16 -1.46 1.32
N MET A 54 2.85 -1.58 2.45
CA MET A 54 4.24 -2.00 2.52
C MET A 54 4.50 -2.78 3.80
N SER A 55 5.64 -3.45 3.88
CA SER A 55 6.04 -4.12 5.12
C SER A 55 6.38 -3.10 6.20
N LEU A 56 6.07 -3.42 7.46
CA LEU A 56 6.40 -2.56 8.59
C LEU A 56 7.92 -2.30 8.67
N GLN A 57 8.72 -3.33 8.44
CA GLN A 57 10.18 -3.23 8.40
C GLN A 57 10.66 -2.20 7.37
N ARG A 58 10.07 -2.17 6.17
CA ARG A 58 10.44 -1.21 5.13
C ARG A 58 10.05 0.22 5.52
N TYR A 59 8.90 0.37 6.17
CA TYR A 59 8.44 1.66 6.67
C TYR A 59 9.37 2.23 7.74
N GLU A 60 9.80 1.41 8.70
CA GLU A 60 10.76 1.81 9.74
C GLU A 60 12.10 2.25 9.13
N GLN A 61 12.62 1.49 8.15
CA GLN A 61 13.84 1.88 7.43
C GLN A 61 13.71 3.26 6.76
N LEU A 62 12.57 3.56 6.13
CA LEU A 62 12.33 4.85 5.49
C LEU A 62 12.29 6.00 6.50
N LEU A 63 11.73 5.77 7.69
CA LEU A 63 11.74 6.76 8.77
C LEU A 63 13.16 7.05 9.26
N ASP A 64 13.98 6.01 9.41
CA ASP A 64 15.38 6.16 9.83
C ASP A 64 16.22 6.90 8.78
N GLU A 65 16.01 6.61 7.49
CA GLU A 65 16.63 7.32 6.39
C GLU A 65 16.23 8.81 6.37
N LEU A 66 14.93 9.10 6.54
CA LEU A 66 14.43 10.47 6.60
C LEU A 66 15.01 11.25 7.79
N ASN A 67 15.07 10.63 8.97
CA ASN A 67 15.63 11.25 10.16
C ASN A 67 17.14 11.50 10.02
N THR A 68 17.85 10.60 9.34
CA THR A 68 19.27 10.77 9.03
C THR A 68 19.48 11.91 8.05
N LEU A 69 18.64 12.03 7.03
CA LEU A 69 18.68 13.14 6.07
C LEU A 69 18.44 14.48 6.76
N ARG A 70 17.41 14.57 7.61
CA ARG A 70 17.10 15.79 8.38
C ARG A 70 18.27 16.24 9.27
N ARG A 71 18.92 15.31 9.96
CA ARG A 71 20.11 15.62 10.76
C ARG A 71 21.23 16.17 9.90
N ARG A 72 21.56 15.52 8.78
CA ARG A 72 22.57 16.02 7.84
C ARG A 72 22.23 17.39 7.29
N THR A 73 20.98 17.67 6.97
CA THR A 73 20.58 19.00 6.49
C THR A 73 20.75 20.06 7.58
N ALA A 74 20.40 19.74 8.83
CA ALA A 74 20.60 20.65 9.96
C ALA A 74 22.08 20.89 10.28
N ASP A 75 22.94 19.86 10.19
CA ASP A 75 24.38 19.99 10.40
C ASP A 75 25.08 20.82 9.29
N ASN A 76 24.45 20.95 8.12
CA ASN A 76 24.96 21.71 6.97
C ASN A 76 24.31 23.10 6.82
N ALA A 77 23.45 23.51 7.76
CA ALA A 77 22.79 24.84 7.78
C ALA A 77 23.51 25.79 8.73
#